data_AF-G1PIE2-F1
#
_entry.id   AF-G1PIE2-F1
#
_cell.length_a   1.000
_cell.length_b   1.000
_cell.length_c   1.000
_cell.angle_alpha   90.00
_cell.angle_beta   90.00
_cell.angle_gamma   90.00
#
_symmetry.space_group_name_H-M   'P 1'
#
loop_
_entity.id
_entity.type
_entity.pdbx_description
1 polymer ?
#
loop_
_entity_poly.entity_id
_entity_poly.type
_entity_poly.pdbx_seq_one_letter_code
_entity_poly.pdbx_strand_id
1 'polypeptide(L)'
;MRPQHLLSAALFLAQAVPHEASQHCSRLEYWNPDNLCCGSCLQRFGPPPCPDYEFSENCGLNDFGDHVMHPFKECPRGQCNPDLAELCSFCGSGTRAPTPEGSRQRCGEPAPTKEPCPLKPETPSVLSSQETSSPAISSPSGTSEHTVPWQALLTFALPLVLVLLVTSAAILLFALKRHSPYLPYPGSNTSGGSLVTSEAGDSWVSLLPLLAGELPNLASQPLSRLLDELEVLEELIVLLDPEPGPGGALACGTTRHLAAKYGLPASWSTFAYSLRPSHSPLRALIEMVVAREPSASLGQLGTHLAQLGRADALQVLSKL
;
A
#
# COMPACT_ATOMS: atom_id res chain seq x y z
N MET A 1 -42.48 13.80 -26.26
CA MET A 1 -41.54 13.78 -25.12
C MET A 1 -40.26 13.12 -25.58
N ARG A 2 -39.11 13.83 -25.53
CA ARG A 2 -37.86 13.43 -26.17
C ARG A 2 -37.03 12.48 -25.29
N PRO A 3 -36.36 11.46 -25.85
CA PRO A 3 -35.54 10.49 -25.12
C PRO A 3 -34.21 11.05 -24.56
N GLN A 4 -33.96 12.36 -24.72
CA GLN A 4 -32.75 13.03 -24.24
C GLN A 4 -32.72 13.25 -22.73
N HIS A 5 -33.86 13.21 -22.03
CA HIS A 5 -33.91 13.44 -20.58
C HIS A 5 -33.57 12.20 -19.74
N LEU A 6 -33.60 11.00 -20.30
CA LEU A 6 -33.25 9.77 -19.57
C LEU A 6 -31.73 9.51 -19.54
N LEU A 7 -30.99 9.98 -20.56
CA LEU A 7 -29.53 9.86 -20.59
C LEU A 7 -28.84 10.81 -19.59
N SER A 8 -29.46 11.94 -19.25
CA SER A 8 -28.92 12.86 -18.24
C SER A 8 -29.03 12.28 -16.82
N ALA A 9 -30.08 11.53 -16.50
CA ALA A 9 -30.25 10.95 -15.17
C ALA A 9 -29.27 9.80 -14.88
N ALA A 10 -28.86 9.02 -15.89
CA ALA A 10 -27.86 7.97 -15.75
C ALA A 10 -26.44 8.53 -15.59
N LEU A 11 -26.14 9.70 -16.17
CA LEU A 11 -24.84 10.37 -16.04
C LEU A 11 -24.61 11.05 -14.68
N PHE A 12 -25.68 11.34 -13.91
CA PHE A 12 -25.56 11.92 -12.56
C PHE A 12 -25.39 10.88 -11.45
N LEU A 13 -25.58 9.57 -11.72
CA LEU A 13 -25.24 8.51 -10.76
C LEU A 13 -23.77 8.08 -10.82
N ALA A 14 -22.98 8.66 -11.72
CA ALA A 14 -21.53 8.43 -11.83
C ALA A 14 -20.69 9.34 -10.92
N GLN A 15 -21.30 10.17 -10.06
CA GLN A 15 -20.55 11.14 -9.25
C GLN A 15 -20.97 11.11 -7.78
N ALA A 16 -20.59 10.03 -7.12
CA ALA A 16 -20.02 10.02 -5.79
C ALA A 16 -19.66 8.56 -5.49
N VAL A 17 -18.63 8.05 -6.18
CA VAL A 17 -17.88 6.93 -5.58
C VAL A 17 -17.45 7.49 -4.23
N PRO A 18 -17.85 6.88 -3.09
CA PRO A 18 -17.34 7.32 -1.80
C PRO A 18 -15.82 7.42 -1.95
N HIS A 19 -15.20 8.51 -1.48
CA HIS A 19 -13.76 8.50 -1.33
C HIS A 19 -13.47 7.34 -0.37
N GLU A 20 -13.08 6.19 -0.93
CA GLU A 20 -12.89 4.99 -0.16
C GLU A 20 -11.60 5.20 0.62
N ALA A 21 -11.77 5.44 1.92
CA ALA A 21 -10.71 5.27 2.88
C ALA A 21 -10.04 3.90 2.63
N SER A 22 -8.73 3.84 2.84
CA SER A 22 -7.95 2.62 2.64
C SER A 22 -8.64 1.44 3.32
N GLN A 23 -8.76 0.33 2.58
CA GLN A 23 -9.30 -0.91 3.14
C GLN A 23 -8.28 -1.61 4.05
N HIS A 24 -7.02 -1.16 4.02
CA HIS A 24 -5.89 -1.83 4.64
C HIS A 24 -5.33 -1.06 5.83
N CYS A 25 -5.31 0.27 5.73
CA CYS A 25 -4.57 1.13 6.65
C CYS A 25 -5.48 1.98 7.54
N SER A 26 -4.95 2.42 8.68
CA SER A 26 -5.66 3.37 9.53
C SER A 26 -5.73 4.75 8.86
N ARG A 27 -6.61 5.64 9.36
CA ARG A 27 -6.84 6.97 8.77
C ARG A 27 -5.57 7.83 8.63
N LEU A 28 -4.58 7.67 9.52
CA LEU A 28 -3.31 8.42 9.50
C LEU A 28 -2.18 7.63 8.83
N GLU A 29 -2.54 6.62 8.06
CA GLU A 29 -1.64 5.78 7.31
C GLU A 29 -2.11 5.68 5.87
N TYR A 30 -1.20 5.42 4.92
CA TYR A 30 -1.56 5.13 3.54
C TYR A 30 -1.07 3.74 3.16
N TRP A 31 -1.81 3.05 2.30
CA TRP A 31 -1.33 1.81 1.73
C TRP A 31 -0.27 2.08 0.66
N ASN A 32 0.91 1.51 0.86
CA ASN A 32 1.98 1.54 -0.13
C ASN A 32 1.92 0.25 -0.96
N PRO A 33 1.54 0.33 -2.25
CA PRO A 33 1.43 -0.86 -3.10
C PRO A 33 2.79 -1.49 -3.43
N ASP A 34 3.89 -0.74 -3.34
CA ASP A 34 5.23 -1.23 -3.71
C ASP A 34 5.76 -2.27 -2.71
N ASN A 35 5.49 -2.06 -1.43
CA ASN A 35 5.93 -2.94 -0.35
C ASN A 35 4.77 -3.62 0.39
N LEU A 36 3.53 -3.39 -0.04
CA LEU A 36 2.30 -3.96 0.53
C LEU A 36 2.17 -3.68 2.04
N CYS A 37 2.55 -2.46 2.45
CA CYS A 37 2.51 -2.01 3.84
C CYS A 37 1.78 -0.68 4.02
N CYS A 38 1.28 -0.46 5.23
CA CYS A 38 0.86 0.86 5.67
C CYS A 38 2.08 1.74 6.00
N GLY A 39 2.15 2.92 5.41
CA GLY A 39 3.13 3.96 5.73
C GLY A 39 2.50 5.10 6.53
N SER A 40 3.28 5.74 7.41
CA SER A 40 2.81 6.91 8.18
C SER A 40 2.67 8.15 7.29
N CYS A 41 1.54 8.86 7.44
CA CYS A 41 1.33 10.15 6.78
C CYS A 41 2.41 11.17 7.19
N LEU A 42 2.66 11.29 8.50
CA LEU A 42 3.66 12.18 9.07
C LEU A 42 5.07 11.89 8.52
N GLN A 43 5.45 10.61 8.41
CA GLN A 43 6.77 10.24 7.92
C GLN A 43 6.95 10.58 6.43
N ARG A 44 5.91 10.42 5.60
CA ARG A 44 5.99 10.68 4.15
C ARG A 44 5.88 12.17 3.81
N PHE A 45 4.97 12.90 4.47
CA PHE A 45 4.61 14.26 4.10
C PHE A 45 5.10 15.33 5.08
N GLY A 46 5.59 14.94 6.26
CA GLY A 46 5.89 15.87 7.36
C GLY A 46 4.63 16.39 8.05
N PRO A 47 4.77 17.18 9.13
CA PRO A 47 3.62 17.73 9.85
C PRO A 47 2.82 18.70 8.96
N PRO A 48 1.54 18.99 9.28
CA PRO A 48 0.74 19.95 8.55
C PRO A 48 1.45 21.30 8.37
N PRO A 49 1.29 21.95 7.20
CA PRO A 49 2.04 23.15 6.88
C PRO A 49 1.56 24.39 7.64
N CYS A 50 0.34 24.37 8.19
CA CYS A 50 -0.28 25.51 8.85
C CYS A 50 -1.06 25.06 10.11
N PRO A 51 -1.19 25.93 11.14
CA PRO A 51 -1.89 25.64 12.41
C PRO A 51 -3.38 25.31 12.35
N ASP A 52 -3.97 25.46 11.18
CA ASP A 52 -5.39 25.26 10.88
C ASP A 52 -5.62 24.07 9.95
N TYR A 53 -4.63 23.19 9.80
CA TYR A 53 -4.70 22.01 8.95
C TYR A 53 -4.45 20.71 9.72
N GLU A 54 -5.10 19.63 9.29
CA GLU A 54 -4.82 18.24 9.67
C GLU A 54 -4.54 17.37 8.44
N PHE A 55 -4.10 16.14 8.65
CA PHE A 55 -4.07 15.16 7.58
C PHE A 55 -5.48 14.86 7.06
N SER A 56 -5.58 14.88 5.73
CA SER A 56 -6.64 14.18 5.02
C SER A 56 -6.55 12.68 5.33
N GLU A 57 -7.69 12.00 5.22
CA GLU A 57 -7.73 10.54 5.41
C GLU A 57 -6.79 9.85 4.43
N ASN A 58 -5.98 8.92 4.96
CA ASN A 58 -4.90 8.23 4.28
C ASN A 58 -3.96 9.16 3.51
N CYS A 59 -3.70 10.36 4.05
CA CYS A 59 -2.96 11.47 3.41
C CYS A 59 -3.35 11.73 1.95
N GLY A 60 -4.63 11.51 1.65
CA GLY A 60 -5.20 11.73 0.33
C GLY A 60 -4.77 10.73 -0.75
N LEU A 61 -4.25 9.57 -0.34
CA LEU A 61 -3.88 8.47 -1.23
C LEU A 61 -4.93 7.37 -1.21
N ASN A 62 -5.16 6.74 -2.36
CA ASN A 62 -5.92 5.50 -2.46
C ASN A 62 -5.01 4.26 -2.29
N ASP A 63 -5.59 3.05 -2.29
CA ASP A 63 -4.85 1.79 -2.17
C ASP A 63 -4.01 1.43 -3.42
N PHE A 64 -4.06 2.25 -4.48
CA PHE A 64 -3.16 2.15 -5.64
C PHE A 64 -1.97 3.11 -5.54
N GLY A 65 -1.90 3.94 -4.49
CA GLY A 65 -0.87 4.95 -4.32
C GLY A 65 -1.11 6.25 -5.10
N ASP A 66 -2.29 6.42 -5.72
CA ASP A 66 -2.67 7.64 -6.42
C ASP A 66 -3.18 8.70 -5.45
N HIS A 67 -2.84 9.96 -5.73
CA HIS A 67 -3.42 11.11 -5.03
C HIS A 67 -4.87 11.34 -5.48
N VAL A 68 -5.82 11.02 -4.62
CA VAL A 68 -7.24 11.32 -4.80
C VAL A 68 -7.63 12.67 -4.19
N MET A 69 -6.85 13.17 -3.23
CA MET A 69 -6.99 14.50 -2.65
C MET A 69 -5.65 15.03 -2.13
N HIS A 70 -5.63 16.31 -1.73
CA HIS A 70 -4.46 16.88 -1.09
C HIS A 70 -4.17 16.22 0.27
N PRO A 71 -2.90 15.98 0.65
CA PRO A 71 -2.56 15.31 1.91
C PRO A 71 -3.04 16.01 3.17
N PHE A 72 -3.23 17.32 3.10
CA PHE A 72 -3.69 18.15 4.20
C PHE A 72 -5.05 18.78 3.87
N LYS A 73 -5.86 18.98 4.90
CA LYS A 73 -7.15 19.68 4.82
C LYS A 73 -7.34 20.61 6.01
N GLU A 74 -8.18 21.63 5.84
CA GLU A 74 -8.52 22.55 6.93
C GLU A 74 -9.20 21.82 8.10
N CYS A 75 -8.92 22.28 9.32
CA CYS A 75 -9.54 21.76 10.53
C CYS A 75 -11.07 21.87 10.46
N PRO A 76 -11.80 20.88 10.99
CA PRO A 76 -13.24 20.99 11.17
C PRO A 76 -13.62 22.23 11.99
N ARG A 77 -14.82 22.75 11.76
CA ARG A 77 -15.31 23.93 12.49
C ARG A 77 -15.24 23.71 14.01
N GLY A 78 -14.62 24.67 14.71
CA GLY A 78 -14.44 24.62 16.17
C GLY A 78 -13.23 23.82 16.64
N GLN A 79 -12.40 23.32 15.71
CA GLN A 79 -11.13 22.67 15.99
C GLN A 79 -9.96 23.52 15.47
N CYS A 80 -8.78 23.30 16.04
CA CYS A 80 -7.54 23.92 15.64
C CYS A 80 -6.37 22.95 15.87
N ASN A 81 -5.23 23.28 15.27
CA ASN A 81 -4.02 22.50 15.35
C ASN A 81 -2.78 23.38 15.58
N PRO A 82 -2.72 24.14 16.69
CA PRO A 82 -1.61 25.06 16.95
C PRO A 82 -0.25 24.37 17.01
N ASP A 83 -0.22 23.09 17.38
CA ASP A 83 0.99 22.29 17.57
C ASP A 83 1.42 21.53 16.31
N LEU A 84 0.73 21.72 15.17
CA LEU A 84 0.97 21.00 13.91
C LEU A 84 0.96 19.47 14.09
N ALA A 85 0.04 18.99 14.92
CA ALA A 85 -0.21 17.56 15.13
C ALA A 85 -0.85 16.91 13.89
N GLU A 86 -0.94 15.59 13.87
CA GLU A 86 -1.52 14.87 12.72
C GLU A 86 -3.03 15.11 12.55
N LEU A 87 -3.74 15.38 13.66
CA LEU A 87 -5.18 15.65 13.71
C LEU A 87 -5.47 16.93 14.49
N CYS A 88 -6.52 17.64 14.09
CA CYS A 88 -7.00 18.80 14.83
C CYS A 88 -7.66 18.34 16.14
N SER A 89 -7.66 19.25 17.12
CA SER A 89 -8.30 19.05 18.42
C SER A 89 -9.28 20.19 18.70
N PHE A 90 -10.19 19.99 19.65
CA PHE A 90 -11.07 21.08 20.08
C PHE A 90 -10.22 22.24 20.60
N CYS A 91 -10.47 23.43 20.06
CA CYS A 91 -9.81 24.62 20.57
C CYS A 91 -10.14 24.78 22.05
N GLY A 92 -9.11 24.80 22.90
CA GLY A 92 -9.31 24.99 24.33
C GLY A 92 -10.03 26.30 24.59
N SER A 93 -11.17 26.25 25.31
CA SER A 93 -11.92 27.44 25.78
C SER A 93 -11.18 28.25 26.86
N GLY A 94 -9.85 28.25 26.87
CA GLY A 94 -9.06 28.51 28.06
C GLY A 94 -7.79 29.30 27.83
N THR A 95 -7.75 30.21 26.86
CA THR A 95 -6.92 31.42 26.89
C THR A 95 -7.35 32.30 25.73
N ARG A 96 -7.52 33.59 26.02
CA ARG A 96 -8.03 34.62 25.11
C ARG A 96 -7.47 34.43 23.70
N ALA A 97 -8.36 34.18 22.75
CA ALA A 97 -8.02 34.13 21.34
C ALA A 97 -7.13 35.35 20.98
N PRO A 98 -5.98 35.14 20.32
CA PRO A 98 -5.42 36.21 19.52
C PRO A 98 -6.51 36.56 18.50
N THR A 99 -6.88 37.83 18.46
CA THR A 99 -7.67 38.46 17.41
C THR A 99 -7.23 37.90 16.04
N PRO A 100 -8.14 37.72 15.05
CA PRO A 100 -7.74 37.35 13.69
C PRO A 100 -7.05 38.56 13.04
N GLU A 101 -5.84 38.87 13.50
CA GLU A 101 -5.00 39.91 13.00
C GLU A 101 -4.18 39.30 11.87
N GLY A 102 -4.82 39.22 10.70
CA GLY A 102 -4.19 39.56 9.42
C GLY A 102 -2.78 39.03 9.12
N SER A 103 -2.35 37.88 9.64
CA SER A 103 -1.20 37.16 9.12
C SER A 103 -1.71 35.88 8.51
N ARG A 104 -2.29 36.02 7.31
CA ARG A 104 -2.16 34.99 6.27
C ARG A 104 -0.65 34.92 5.96
N GLN A 105 0.14 34.39 6.89
CA GLN A 105 1.48 33.93 6.62
C GLN A 105 1.31 33.07 5.39
N ARG A 106 1.98 33.47 4.32
CA ARG A 106 1.89 32.81 3.03
C ARG A 106 2.39 31.39 3.28
N CYS A 107 1.48 30.47 3.59
CA CYS A 107 1.79 29.06 3.64
C CYS A 107 2.31 28.74 2.24
N GLY A 108 3.61 28.45 2.15
CA GLY A 108 4.23 28.12 0.89
C GLY A 108 3.57 26.87 0.31
N GLU A 109 3.53 26.76 -1.02
CA GLU A 109 3.22 25.48 -1.63
C GLU A 109 4.16 24.39 -1.08
N PRO A 110 3.66 23.19 -0.75
CA PRO A 110 4.50 22.11 -0.29
C PRO A 110 5.60 21.81 -1.31
N ALA A 111 6.83 21.60 -0.82
CA ALA A 111 7.93 21.17 -1.65
C ALA A 111 7.57 19.86 -2.38
N PRO A 112 7.90 19.72 -3.67
CA PRO A 112 7.68 18.47 -4.38
C PRO A 112 8.50 17.35 -3.72
N THR A 113 7.96 16.13 -3.83
CA THR A 113 8.54 14.82 -3.45
C THR A 113 10.04 14.91 -3.17
N LYS A 114 10.41 14.85 -1.89
CA LYS A 114 11.77 14.48 -1.53
C LYS A 114 11.92 13.00 -1.84
N GLU A 115 12.78 12.69 -2.81
CA GLU A 115 13.29 11.34 -3.01
C GLU A 115 13.85 10.80 -1.68
N PRO A 116 13.75 9.48 -1.42
CA PRO A 116 14.35 8.88 -0.25
C PRO A 116 15.83 9.24 -0.17
N CYS A 117 16.26 9.89 0.92
CA CYS A 117 17.67 10.06 1.21
C CYS A 117 18.32 8.67 1.26
N PRO A 118 19.35 8.38 0.46
CA PRO A 118 20.17 7.20 0.70
C PRO A 118 20.90 7.41 2.03
N LEU A 119 20.58 6.59 3.02
CA LEU A 119 21.34 6.47 4.26
C LEU A 119 22.79 6.12 3.90
N LYS A 120 23.69 7.11 3.97
CA LYS A 120 25.12 6.84 3.92
C LYS A 120 25.64 6.77 5.36
N PRO A 121 26.38 5.72 5.74
CA PRO A 121 26.98 5.61 7.06
C PRO A 121 27.98 6.75 7.29
N GLU A 122 27.85 7.41 8.43
CA GLU A 122 28.72 8.49 8.90
C GLU A 122 30.08 7.92 9.32
N THR A 123 31.16 8.56 8.88
CA THR A 123 32.48 8.45 9.54
C THR A 123 33.15 9.83 9.44
N PRO A 124 33.79 10.33 10.52
CA PRO A 124 34.10 11.75 10.66
C PRO A 124 35.49 12.09 10.14
N SER A 125 35.66 13.23 9.46
CA SER A 125 36.95 13.91 9.29
C SER A 125 36.81 15.38 8.87
N VAL A 126 36.99 16.27 9.86
CA VAL A 126 37.92 17.42 9.90
C VAL A 126 38.15 18.27 8.62
N LEU A 127 37.72 19.54 8.73
CA LEU A 127 38.35 20.82 8.34
C LEU A 127 39.17 20.92 7.02
N SER A 128 38.73 21.77 6.07
CA SER A 128 39.48 22.97 5.62
C SER A 128 38.84 23.63 4.38
N SER A 129 38.90 24.95 4.39
CA SER A 129 38.40 25.95 3.44
C SER A 129 39.03 25.91 2.05
N GLN A 130 38.27 26.27 0.99
CA GLN A 130 38.68 27.26 -0.01
C GLN A 130 37.54 27.70 -0.94
N GLU A 131 37.30 29.01 -0.98
CA GLU A 131 36.57 29.74 -2.02
C GLU A 131 37.28 29.62 -3.38
N THR A 132 36.54 29.54 -4.50
CA THR A 132 36.88 30.21 -5.77
C THR A 132 35.65 30.26 -6.70
N SER A 133 35.10 31.47 -6.83
CA SER A 133 34.68 32.19 -8.05
C SER A 133 34.00 31.44 -9.22
N SER A 134 32.75 31.82 -9.52
CA SER A 134 32.10 31.61 -10.83
C SER A 134 31.80 32.97 -11.49
N PRO A 135 32.02 33.15 -12.81
CA PRO A 135 31.52 34.33 -13.51
C PRO A 135 30.14 34.08 -14.11
N ALA A 136 29.28 35.09 -13.98
CA ALA A 136 28.02 35.24 -14.68
C ALA A 136 28.25 35.40 -16.20
N ILE A 137 27.36 34.86 -17.03
CA ILE A 137 26.95 35.45 -18.33
C ILE A 137 25.51 35.00 -18.65
N SER A 138 24.78 35.97 -19.16
CA SER A 138 23.35 36.07 -19.43
C SER A 138 22.83 35.23 -20.60
N SER A 139 21.53 34.95 -20.54
CA SER A 139 20.68 34.44 -21.61
C SER A 139 20.59 35.39 -22.82
N PRO A 140 20.34 34.85 -24.02
CA PRO A 140 19.45 35.48 -24.97
C PRO A 140 18.27 34.59 -25.35
N SER A 141 17.10 35.22 -25.33
CA SER A 141 15.84 34.80 -25.90
C SER A 141 15.94 34.48 -27.40
N GLY A 142 15.34 33.37 -27.82
CA GLY A 142 15.13 33.03 -29.22
C GLY A 142 13.85 32.24 -29.41
N THR A 143 12.76 32.93 -29.73
CA THR A 143 11.57 32.33 -30.34
C THR A 143 11.91 31.85 -31.73
N SER A 144 11.71 30.56 -32.04
CA SER A 144 11.73 30.05 -33.41
C SER A 144 10.82 28.82 -33.56
N GLU A 145 9.65 29.08 -34.13
CA GLU A 145 8.79 28.26 -35.00
C GLU A 145 8.93 26.72 -34.95
N HIS A 146 7.94 26.08 -34.34
CA HIS A 146 7.67 24.65 -34.52
C HIS A 146 6.99 24.40 -35.89
N THR A 147 7.76 23.93 -36.86
CA THR A 147 7.22 23.12 -37.97
C THR A 147 7.83 21.73 -37.88
N VAL A 148 7.11 20.82 -37.23
CA VAL A 148 7.50 19.39 -37.12
C VAL A 148 7.37 18.75 -38.50
N PRO A 149 8.40 18.06 -39.01
CA PRO A 149 8.34 17.44 -40.33
C PRO A 149 7.40 16.23 -40.27
N TRP A 150 6.35 16.25 -41.08
CA TRP A 150 5.31 15.21 -41.27
C TRP A 150 5.88 13.79 -41.47
N GLN A 151 7.15 13.68 -41.84
CA GLN A 151 7.88 12.42 -42.00
C GLN A 151 8.13 11.67 -40.69
N ALA A 152 8.23 12.34 -39.53
CA ALA A 152 8.42 11.65 -38.25
C ALA A 152 7.14 10.93 -37.76
N LEU A 153 5.97 11.46 -38.08
CA LEU A 153 4.67 10.88 -37.71
C LEU A 153 4.44 9.51 -38.35
N LEU A 154 4.84 9.33 -39.62
CA LEU A 154 4.67 8.07 -40.34
C LEU A 154 5.62 6.97 -39.84
N THR A 155 6.84 7.33 -39.41
CA THR A 155 7.85 6.37 -38.95
C THR A 155 7.55 5.80 -37.56
N PHE A 156 6.85 6.55 -36.69
CA PHE A 156 6.41 6.07 -35.38
C PHE A 156 4.98 5.51 -35.37
N ALA A 157 4.10 5.99 -36.24
CA ALA A 157 2.73 5.47 -36.33
C ALA A 157 2.70 4.02 -36.84
N LEU A 158 3.50 3.68 -37.86
CA LEU A 158 3.51 2.33 -38.43
C LEU A 158 3.93 1.23 -37.42
N PRO A 159 5.05 1.37 -36.67
CA PRO A 159 5.43 0.37 -35.67
C PRO A 159 4.44 0.35 -34.49
N LEU A 160 3.89 1.50 -34.08
CA LEU A 160 2.89 1.55 -33.01
C LEU A 160 1.62 0.78 -33.39
N VAL A 161 1.11 0.98 -34.61
CA VAL A 161 -0.06 0.25 -35.13
C VAL A 161 0.24 -1.25 -35.24
N LEU A 162 1.44 -1.63 -35.68
CA LEU A 162 1.85 -3.04 -35.74
C LEU A 162 1.88 -3.68 -34.35
N VAL A 163 2.43 -2.99 -33.35
CA VAL A 163 2.46 -3.46 -31.96
C VAL A 163 1.04 -3.63 -31.40
N LEU A 164 0.14 -2.67 -31.66
CA LEU A 164 -1.26 -2.77 -31.24
C LEU A 164 -2.00 -3.94 -31.92
N LEU A 165 -1.71 -4.21 -33.20
CA LEU A 165 -2.30 -5.36 -33.90
C LEU A 165 -1.80 -6.69 -33.33
N VAL A 166 -0.49 -6.81 -33.06
CA VAL A 166 0.09 -8.03 -32.48
C VAL A 166 -0.43 -8.28 -31.06
N THR A 167 -0.51 -7.25 -30.22
CA THR A 167 -1.05 -7.40 -28.85
C THR A 167 -2.54 -7.76 -28.88
N SER A 168 -3.34 -7.14 -29.76
CA SER A 168 -4.76 -7.49 -29.91
C SER A 168 -4.97 -8.94 -30.38
N ALA A 169 -4.14 -9.42 -31.32
CA ALA A 169 -4.19 -10.80 -31.80
C ALA A 169 -3.79 -11.80 -30.69
N ALA A 170 -2.77 -11.48 -29.90
CA ALA A 170 -2.36 -12.29 -28.75
C ALA A 170 -3.48 -12.38 -27.69
N ILE A 171 -4.13 -11.26 -27.38
CA ILE A 171 -5.27 -11.20 -26.45
C ILE A 171 -6.44 -12.03 -26.98
N LEU A 172 -6.77 -11.94 -28.27
CA LEU A 172 -7.81 -12.73 -28.91
C LEU A 172 -7.50 -14.23 -28.87
N LEU A 173 -6.27 -14.63 -29.15
CA LEU A 173 -5.83 -16.02 -29.05
C LEU A 173 -5.90 -16.53 -27.61
N PHE A 174 -5.56 -15.69 -26.64
CA PHE A 174 -5.67 -16.03 -25.22
C PHE A 174 -7.12 -16.16 -24.77
N ALA A 175 -8.00 -15.29 -25.25
CA ALA A 175 -9.44 -15.36 -25.00
C ALA A 175 -10.06 -16.60 -25.66
N LEU A 176 -9.70 -16.92 -26.89
CA LEU A 176 -10.14 -18.13 -27.59
C LEU A 176 -9.66 -19.41 -26.88
N LYS A 177 -8.43 -19.41 -26.34
CA LYS A 177 -7.90 -20.51 -25.53
C LYS A 177 -8.64 -20.66 -24.20
N ARG A 178 -9.12 -19.56 -23.60
CA ARG A 178 -9.98 -19.58 -22.40
C ARG A 178 -11.43 -19.97 -22.68
N HIS A 179 -11.89 -19.89 -23.93
CA HIS A 179 -13.24 -20.25 -24.34
C HIS A 179 -13.36 -21.66 -24.94
N SER A 180 -12.32 -22.49 -24.94
CA SER A 180 -12.45 -23.89 -25.34
C SER A 180 -13.27 -24.67 -24.30
N PRO A 181 -14.46 -25.19 -24.62
CA PRO A 181 -15.23 -26.01 -23.70
C PRO A 181 -14.57 -27.38 -23.57
N TYR A 182 -14.48 -27.84 -22.32
CA TYR A 182 -14.07 -29.17 -21.90
C TYR A 182 -14.67 -30.30 -22.76
N LEU A 183 -13.84 -31.23 -23.21
CA LEU A 183 -14.22 -32.63 -23.45
C LEU A 183 -13.44 -33.54 -22.48
N PRO A 184 -14.03 -34.61 -21.92
CA PRO A 184 -13.48 -35.33 -20.76
C PRO A 184 -12.71 -36.62 -21.11
N TYR A 185 -11.49 -36.75 -20.54
CA TYR A 185 -10.71 -37.95 -20.10
C TYR A 185 -10.42 -39.11 -21.11
N PRO A 186 -9.47 -40.06 -20.89
CA PRO A 186 -8.72 -40.40 -19.66
C PRO A 186 -7.18 -40.69 -19.77
N GLY A 187 -6.48 -40.61 -18.62
CA GLY A 187 -5.58 -41.67 -18.12
C GLY A 187 -4.07 -41.69 -18.43
N SER A 188 -3.28 -41.74 -17.34
CA SER A 188 -2.07 -42.57 -17.14
C SER A 188 -0.65 -41.96 -17.24
N ASN A 189 -0.07 -41.79 -16.05
CA ASN A 189 1.26 -42.19 -15.55
C ASN A 189 2.60 -41.61 -16.08
N THR A 190 3.45 -41.34 -15.06
CA THR A 190 4.91 -41.58 -14.92
C THR A 190 5.96 -40.56 -15.41
N SER A 191 6.63 -39.98 -14.40
CA SER A 191 8.09 -39.85 -14.18
C SER A 191 9.01 -39.09 -15.15
N GLY A 192 9.88 -38.25 -14.57
CA GLY A 192 11.22 -37.96 -15.12
C GLY A 192 11.61 -36.49 -14.96
N GLY A 193 12.50 -36.20 -14.00
CA GLY A 193 13.01 -34.84 -13.74
C GLY A 193 14.08 -34.39 -14.72
N SER A 194 14.44 -33.10 -14.63
CA SER A 194 15.83 -32.64 -14.82
C SER A 194 15.98 -31.19 -14.36
N LEU A 195 16.98 -31.00 -13.51
CA LEU A 195 17.63 -29.77 -13.07
C LEU A 195 18.21 -28.98 -14.26
N VAL A 196 18.10 -27.64 -14.29
CA VAL A 196 19.20 -26.68 -14.57
C VAL A 196 18.86 -25.31 -13.96
N THR A 197 19.85 -24.80 -13.24
CA THR A 197 20.06 -23.51 -12.56
C THR A 197 20.00 -22.26 -13.44
N SER A 198 19.57 -21.11 -12.88
CA SER A 198 20.38 -19.87 -12.90
C SER A 198 19.82 -18.77 -11.99
N GLU A 199 20.76 -17.95 -11.51
CA GLU A 199 20.78 -17.07 -10.34
C GLU A 199 19.91 -15.79 -10.30
N ALA A 200 19.77 -15.32 -9.05
CA ALA A 200 19.75 -13.92 -8.58
C ALA A 200 18.39 -13.19 -8.54
N GLY A 201 17.71 -13.33 -7.39
CA GLY A 201 16.58 -12.46 -6.99
C GLY A 201 15.57 -13.06 -5.99
N ASP A 202 15.64 -14.38 -5.74
CA ASP A 202 14.48 -15.17 -5.30
C ASP A 202 14.47 -15.62 -3.82
N SER A 203 14.92 -14.77 -2.90
CA SER A 203 14.86 -15.09 -1.46
C SER A 203 13.42 -15.28 -0.96
N TRP A 204 12.46 -14.53 -1.53
CA TRP A 204 11.04 -14.59 -1.14
C TRP A 204 10.26 -15.72 -1.81
N VAL A 205 10.68 -16.11 -3.02
CA VAL A 205 10.05 -17.18 -3.81
C VAL A 205 10.44 -18.55 -3.28
N SER A 206 11.44 -18.66 -2.41
CA SER A 206 11.92 -19.96 -1.89
C SER A 206 11.12 -20.50 -0.70
N LEU A 207 10.34 -19.67 0.01
CA LEU A 207 9.56 -20.10 1.19
C LEU A 207 8.14 -20.59 0.87
N LEU A 208 7.54 -20.13 -0.23
CA LEU A 208 6.28 -20.66 -0.74
C LEU A 208 6.39 -22.13 -1.17
N PRO A 209 7.45 -22.55 -1.91
CA PRO A 209 7.76 -23.94 -2.19
C PRO A 209 8.20 -24.74 -0.97
N LEU A 210 8.63 -24.13 0.14
CA LEU A 210 8.91 -24.86 1.38
C LEU A 210 7.58 -25.28 2.05
N LEU A 211 6.60 -24.37 2.18
CA LEU A 211 5.26 -24.73 2.67
C LEU A 211 4.45 -25.60 1.68
N ALA A 212 4.60 -25.37 0.37
CA ALA A 212 3.90 -26.15 -0.67
C ALA A 212 4.61 -27.47 -1.02
N GLY A 213 5.92 -27.56 -0.80
CA GLY A 213 6.77 -28.69 -1.21
C GLY A 213 7.19 -29.62 -0.08
N GLU A 214 7.32 -29.16 1.18
CA GLU A 214 7.73 -30.03 2.29
C GLU A 214 6.58 -30.67 3.06
N LEU A 215 5.35 -30.11 3.06
CA LEU A 215 4.19 -30.83 3.59
C LEU A 215 2.88 -30.44 2.87
N PRO A 216 2.53 -31.14 1.78
CA PRO A 216 1.18 -31.07 1.19
C PRO A 216 0.07 -31.26 2.22
N ASN A 217 0.37 -32.05 3.26
CA ASN A 217 -0.55 -32.33 4.37
C ASN A 217 -0.78 -31.13 5.30
N LEU A 218 0.19 -30.24 5.50
CA LEU A 218 0.05 -29.09 6.41
C LEU A 218 -0.77 -27.97 5.75
N ALA A 219 -0.48 -27.67 4.49
CA ALA A 219 -1.20 -26.61 3.75
C ALA A 219 -2.71 -26.89 3.62
N SER A 220 -3.12 -28.17 3.57
CA SER A 220 -4.52 -28.58 3.52
C SER A 220 -5.22 -28.67 4.88
N GLN A 221 -4.48 -28.55 5.99
CA GLN A 221 -5.08 -28.63 7.32
C GLN A 221 -5.89 -27.39 7.66
N PRO A 222 -6.94 -27.54 8.49
CA PRO A 222 -7.78 -26.42 8.87
C PRO A 222 -6.99 -25.41 9.71
N LEU A 223 -7.26 -24.13 9.48
CA LEU A 223 -6.66 -23.02 10.22
C LEU A 223 -6.90 -23.14 11.73
N SER A 224 -8.00 -23.78 12.15
CA SER A 224 -8.32 -24.01 13.56
C SER A 224 -7.23 -24.77 14.32
N ARG A 225 -6.44 -25.64 13.65
CA ARG A 225 -5.32 -26.35 14.29
C ARG A 225 -4.33 -25.38 14.96
N LEU A 226 -4.13 -24.20 14.38
CA LEU A 226 -3.21 -23.21 14.95
C LEU A 226 -3.69 -22.69 16.32
N LEU A 227 -4.99 -22.75 16.62
CA LEU A 227 -5.53 -22.36 17.94
C LEU A 227 -5.21 -23.40 19.02
N ASP A 228 -4.98 -24.65 18.64
CA ASP A 228 -4.63 -25.75 19.53
C ASP A 228 -3.10 -25.78 19.81
N GLU A 229 -2.29 -25.26 18.90
CA GLU A 229 -0.81 -25.24 18.96
C GLU A 229 -0.30 -23.94 19.59
N LEU A 230 -0.49 -23.85 20.92
CA LEU A 230 -0.26 -22.62 21.69
C LEU A 230 1.16 -22.04 21.56
N GLU A 231 2.19 -22.87 21.52
CA GLU A 231 3.59 -22.40 21.38
C GLU A 231 3.81 -21.68 20.05
N VAL A 232 3.33 -22.27 18.95
CA VAL A 232 3.43 -21.67 17.60
C VAL A 232 2.59 -20.40 17.53
N LEU A 233 1.39 -20.41 18.11
CA LEU A 233 0.51 -19.24 18.15
C LEU A 233 1.16 -18.08 18.92
N GLU A 234 1.74 -18.34 20.08
CA GLU A 234 2.43 -17.31 20.89
C GLU A 234 3.62 -16.70 20.15
N GLU A 235 4.44 -17.51 19.49
CA GLU A 235 5.54 -17.02 18.66
C GLU A 235 5.02 -16.15 17.50
N LEU A 236 3.95 -16.56 16.83
CA LEU A 236 3.32 -15.74 15.78
C LEU A 236 2.73 -14.44 16.34
N ILE A 237 2.16 -14.45 17.54
CA ILE A 237 1.65 -13.24 18.21
C ILE A 237 2.79 -12.25 18.43
N VAL A 238 3.94 -12.70 18.93
CA VAL A 238 5.11 -11.83 19.15
C VAL A 238 5.58 -11.19 17.84
N LEU A 239 5.57 -11.94 16.74
CA LEU A 239 5.98 -11.44 15.43
C LEU A 239 4.96 -10.51 14.78
N LEU A 240 3.66 -10.84 14.86
CA LEU A 240 2.61 -10.17 14.09
C LEU A 240 1.87 -9.07 14.87
N ASP A 241 1.97 -9.07 16.20
CA ASP A 241 1.39 -8.04 17.08
C ASP A 241 2.47 -7.32 17.90
N PRO A 242 3.50 -6.71 17.26
CA PRO A 242 4.53 -6.01 17.99
C PRO A 242 3.92 -4.86 18.82
N GLU A 243 4.56 -4.57 19.94
CA GLU A 243 4.28 -3.36 20.68
C GLU A 243 4.74 -2.14 19.86
N PRO A 244 3.93 -1.07 19.80
CA PRO A 244 4.31 0.13 19.05
C PRO A 244 5.60 0.69 19.65
N GLY A 245 6.65 0.76 18.83
CA GLY A 245 7.96 1.26 19.25
C GLY A 245 7.92 2.75 19.64
N PRO A 246 8.99 3.26 20.29
CA PRO A 246 9.13 4.69 20.55
C PRO A 246 9.02 5.48 19.24
N GLY A 247 8.07 6.41 19.17
CA GLY A 247 7.77 7.16 17.94
C GLY A 247 6.73 6.51 17.02
N GLY A 248 6.03 5.46 17.46
CA GLY A 248 4.90 4.89 16.72
C GLY A 248 5.31 4.24 15.40
N ALA A 249 6.57 3.81 15.27
CA ALA A 249 7.09 3.19 14.05
C ALA A 249 6.19 2.03 13.62
N LEU A 250 5.60 2.16 12.44
CA LEU A 250 4.64 1.20 11.92
C LEU A 250 5.35 -0.09 11.52
N ALA A 251 4.98 -1.19 12.13
CA ALA A 251 5.42 -2.51 11.69
C ALA A 251 4.63 -2.93 10.45
N CYS A 252 5.35 -3.28 9.38
CA CYS A 252 4.81 -3.93 8.19
C CYS A 252 4.29 -5.34 8.51
N GLY A 253 3.25 -5.76 7.80
CA GLY A 253 2.79 -7.15 7.83
C GLY A 253 2.33 -7.63 9.21
N THR A 254 1.78 -6.75 10.03
CA THR A 254 1.13 -7.08 11.31
C THR A 254 -0.22 -7.78 11.11
N THR A 255 -0.85 -8.20 12.20
CA THR A 255 -2.22 -8.73 12.19
C THR A 255 -3.22 -7.78 11.53
N ARG A 256 -3.04 -6.45 11.62
CA ARG A 256 -3.87 -5.48 10.87
C ARG A 256 -3.87 -5.78 9.37
N HIS A 257 -2.68 -5.96 8.80
CA HIS A 257 -2.49 -6.20 7.37
C HIS A 257 -3.01 -7.59 6.98
N LEU A 258 -2.80 -8.58 7.85
CA LEU A 258 -3.34 -9.93 7.67
C LEU A 258 -4.88 -9.94 7.69
N ALA A 259 -5.50 -9.19 8.61
CA ALA A 259 -6.95 -9.04 8.68
C ALA A 259 -7.53 -8.45 7.39
N ALA A 260 -6.85 -7.47 6.81
CA ALA A 260 -7.24 -6.89 5.54
C ALA A 260 -7.16 -7.90 4.38
N LYS A 261 -6.19 -8.83 4.38
CA LYS A 261 -6.15 -9.96 3.42
C LYS A 261 -7.36 -10.89 3.54
N TYR A 262 -7.94 -11.01 4.73
CA TYR A 262 -9.20 -11.70 4.99
C TYR A 262 -10.45 -10.83 4.80
N GLY A 263 -10.30 -9.63 4.24
CA GLY A 263 -11.41 -8.71 3.95
C GLY A 263 -12.07 -8.10 5.17
N LEU A 264 -11.37 -8.01 6.30
CA LEU A 264 -11.86 -7.29 7.48
C LEU A 264 -11.54 -5.79 7.36
N PRO A 265 -12.48 -4.91 7.75
CA PRO A 265 -12.26 -3.47 7.67
C PRO A 265 -11.26 -2.99 8.72
N ALA A 266 -10.59 -1.86 8.48
CA ALA A 266 -9.66 -1.25 9.42
C ALA A 266 -10.26 -0.97 10.81
N SER A 267 -11.58 -0.71 10.89
CA SER A 267 -12.32 -0.54 12.15
C SER A 267 -12.25 -1.79 13.04
N TRP A 268 -12.29 -2.99 12.44
CA TRP A 268 -12.12 -4.24 13.17
C TRP A 268 -10.73 -4.33 13.79
N SER A 269 -9.67 -4.01 13.03
CA SER A 269 -8.31 -4.05 13.55
C SER A 269 -8.12 -3.04 14.68
N THR A 270 -8.63 -1.81 14.51
CA THR A 270 -8.59 -0.79 15.58
C THR A 270 -9.27 -1.28 16.86
N PHE A 271 -10.43 -1.93 16.74
CA PHE A 271 -11.11 -2.55 17.87
C PHE A 271 -10.27 -3.68 18.50
N ALA A 272 -9.76 -4.62 17.70
CA ALA A 272 -8.95 -5.74 18.18
C ALA A 272 -7.70 -5.27 18.95
N TYR A 273 -6.97 -4.29 18.43
CA TYR A 273 -5.80 -3.72 19.10
C TYR A 273 -6.15 -2.96 20.38
N SER A 274 -7.36 -2.39 20.49
CA SER A 274 -7.82 -1.70 21.72
C SER A 274 -8.07 -2.64 22.90
N LEU A 275 -8.21 -3.94 22.64
CA LEU A 275 -8.43 -4.97 23.67
C LEU A 275 -7.13 -5.51 24.26
N ARG A 276 -5.97 -5.02 23.80
CA ARG A 276 -4.68 -5.34 24.41
C ARG A 276 -4.55 -4.68 25.81
N PRO A 277 -3.82 -5.30 26.75
CA PRO A 277 -3.07 -6.57 26.61
C PRO A 277 -3.92 -7.83 26.86
N SER A 278 -5.18 -7.69 27.27
CA SER A 278 -6.03 -8.82 27.68
C SER A 278 -6.37 -9.80 26.55
N HIS A 279 -6.42 -9.33 25.30
CA HIS A 279 -6.75 -10.16 24.14
C HIS A 279 -5.73 -9.93 23.02
N SER A 280 -5.28 -11.03 22.40
CA SER A 280 -4.41 -10.99 21.23
C SER A 280 -5.23 -10.67 19.96
N PRO A 281 -4.85 -9.64 19.20
CA PRO A 281 -5.43 -9.37 17.88
C PRO A 281 -5.29 -10.55 16.91
N LEU A 282 -4.12 -11.21 16.85
CA LEU A 282 -3.91 -12.36 15.96
C LEU A 282 -4.83 -13.54 16.31
N ARG A 283 -4.96 -13.85 17.59
CA ARG A 283 -5.88 -14.91 18.03
C ARG A 283 -7.31 -14.57 17.66
N ALA A 284 -7.75 -13.34 17.92
CA ALA A 284 -9.09 -12.88 17.56
C ALA A 284 -9.34 -12.94 16.04
N LEU A 285 -8.31 -12.64 15.21
CA LEU A 285 -8.38 -12.80 13.76
C LEU A 285 -8.63 -14.25 13.38
N ILE A 286 -7.81 -15.17 13.90
CA ILE A 286 -7.89 -16.60 13.57
C ILE A 286 -9.24 -17.16 14.00
N GLU A 287 -9.68 -16.88 15.22
CA GLU A 287 -11.00 -17.29 15.73
C GLU A 287 -12.14 -16.77 14.83
N MET A 288 -12.05 -15.51 14.39
CA MET A 288 -13.04 -14.93 13.48
C MET A 288 -13.04 -15.58 12.09
N VAL A 289 -11.86 -15.81 11.50
CA VAL A 289 -11.75 -16.46 10.18
C VAL A 289 -12.28 -17.88 10.26
N VAL A 290 -11.91 -18.65 11.28
CA VAL A 290 -12.41 -20.02 11.49
C VAL A 290 -13.93 -20.04 11.67
N ALA A 291 -14.51 -19.06 12.38
CA ALA A 291 -15.96 -18.95 12.55
C ALA A 291 -16.69 -18.57 11.26
N ARG A 292 -16.11 -17.71 10.42
CA ARG A 292 -16.70 -17.27 9.14
C ARG A 292 -16.54 -18.30 8.04
N GLU A 293 -15.39 -18.95 7.99
CA GLU A 293 -14.99 -19.89 6.94
C GLU A 293 -14.27 -21.10 7.57
N PRO A 294 -15.01 -22.14 7.98
CA PRO A 294 -14.43 -23.33 8.60
C PRO A 294 -13.49 -24.12 7.69
N SER A 295 -13.56 -23.90 6.37
CA SER A 295 -12.68 -24.48 5.36
C SER A 295 -11.36 -23.73 5.18
N ALA A 296 -11.17 -22.59 5.84
CA ALA A 296 -9.93 -21.84 5.78
C ALA A 296 -8.76 -22.72 6.22
N SER A 297 -7.67 -22.69 5.47
CA SER A 297 -6.54 -23.60 5.67
C SER A 297 -5.27 -22.88 6.12
N LEU A 298 -4.34 -23.63 6.71
CA LEU A 298 -3.00 -23.13 7.03
C LEU A 298 -2.23 -22.69 5.78
N GLY A 299 -2.49 -23.32 4.62
CA GLY A 299 -1.91 -22.91 3.34
C GLY A 299 -2.39 -21.52 2.89
N GLN A 300 -3.66 -21.18 3.14
CA GLN A 300 -4.18 -19.84 2.87
C GLN A 300 -3.53 -18.79 3.79
N LEU A 301 -3.41 -19.09 5.09
CA LEU A 301 -2.67 -18.24 6.03
C LEU A 301 -1.23 -18.01 5.57
N GLY A 302 -0.51 -19.08 5.22
CA GLY A 302 0.85 -19.01 4.70
C GLY A 302 0.95 -18.15 3.42
N THR A 303 -0.02 -18.26 2.52
CA THR A 303 -0.07 -17.43 1.31
C THR A 303 -0.20 -15.94 1.65
N HIS A 304 -1.06 -15.58 2.62
CA HIS A 304 -1.19 -14.19 3.05
C HIS A 304 0.06 -13.67 3.76
N LEU A 305 0.69 -14.47 4.63
CA LEU A 305 1.95 -14.10 5.28
C LEU A 305 3.08 -13.89 4.27
N ALA A 306 3.17 -14.75 3.26
CA ALA A 306 4.14 -14.59 2.17
C ALA A 306 3.90 -13.32 1.36
N GLN A 307 2.64 -13.01 1.04
CA GLN A 307 2.27 -11.75 0.37
C GLN A 307 2.60 -10.51 1.21
N LEU A 308 2.66 -10.65 2.53
CA LEU A 308 3.07 -9.59 3.44
C LEU A 308 4.59 -9.56 3.71
N GLY A 309 5.37 -10.41 3.02
CA GLY A 309 6.82 -10.49 3.22
C GLY A 309 7.23 -11.02 4.60
N ARG A 310 6.36 -11.76 5.29
CA ARG A 310 6.62 -12.28 6.65
C ARG A 310 7.29 -13.65 6.62
N ALA A 311 8.52 -13.70 6.12
CA ALA A 311 9.34 -14.91 6.08
C ALA A 311 9.58 -15.51 7.48
N ASP A 312 9.75 -14.64 8.47
CA ASP A 312 9.85 -14.97 9.89
C ASP A 312 8.62 -15.73 10.40
N ALA A 313 7.41 -15.25 10.10
CA ALA A 313 6.17 -15.89 10.49
C ALA A 313 5.96 -17.23 9.75
N LEU A 314 6.37 -17.34 8.48
CA LEU A 314 6.31 -18.60 7.73
C LEU A 314 7.22 -19.67 8.36
N GLN A 315 8.39 -19.28 8.85
CA GLN A 315 9.32 -20.18 9.55
C GLN A 315 8.74 -20.69 10.89
N VAL A 316 7.98 -19.85 11.60
CA VAL A 316 7.27 -20.28 12.80
C VAL A 316 6.13 -21.25 12.42
N LEU A 317 5.38 -20.96 11.36
CA LEU A 317 4.28 -21.81 10.89
C LEU A 317 4.75 -23.20 10.45
N SER A 318 5.98 -23.34 9.93
CA SER A 318 6.53 -24.64 9.51
C SER A 318 6.86 -25.58 10.67
N LYS A 319 6.70 -25.15 11.94
CA LYS A 319 6.89 -26.00 13.12
C LYS A 319 5.70 -26.92 13.42
N LEU A 320 4.57 -26.71 12.75
CA LEU A 320 3.30 -27.44 12.93
C LEU A 320 3.29 -28.87 12.36
#